data_AF-A0A9W4KAK0-F1
#
_entry.id   AF-A0A9W4KAK0-F1
#
_cell.length_a   1.000
_cell.length_b   1.000
_cell.length_c   1.000
_cell.angle_alpha   90.00
_cell.angle_beta   90.00
_cell.angle_gamma   90.00
#
_symmetry.space_group_name_H-M   'P 1'
#
loop_
_entity.id
_entity.type
_entity.pdbx_description
1 polymer ?
#
loop_
_entity_poly.entity_id
_entity_poly.type
_entity_poly.pdbx_seq_one_letter_code
_entity_poly.pdbx_strand_id
1 'polypeptide(L)'
;MKPAAVVLVISLSTIVAGHGYLVTPDSRTKLGFKAGIDTCPECTILEPVSSWPDLDVAPVGRSGPCGYNARVSVDYNQPGSDWGKEVVKTYKAGDVIDVVWCVDHNGDHGGMFTYRICQDQALVDKFLDPDYLPTDEEKQAAEDCFNKGLLDCTGVDGQTCDYSADCGDGEACHRNDWFTCNGFGDTKCQGVDKSELGSCETTIAGGYTVSKQIKIPDYVSNHTLLSWKWNSFQTGQIYLSCSDIAIQ
;
A
#
# COMPACT_ATOMS: atom_id res chain seq x y z
N MET A 1 14.34 40.27 -41.75
CA MET A 1 14.35 39.55 -40.46
C MET A 1 13.09 39.90 -39.71
N LYS A 2 12.18 38.96 -39.51
CA LYS A 2 10.99 39.09 -38.64
C LYS A 2 10.84 37.79 -37.85
N PRO A 3 10.49 37.86 -36.56
CA PRO A 3 10.75 36.77 -35.62
C PRO A 3 9.70 35.67 -35.79
N ALA A 4 10.17 34.42 -35.82
CA ALA A 4 9.31 33.26 -35.65
C ALA A 4 8.89 33.19 -34.17
N ALA A 5 7.60 33.28 -33.89
CA ALA A 5 7.05 33.00 -32.58
C ALA A 5 7.10 31.48 -32.35
N VAL A 6 8.03 31.04 -31.50
CA VAL A 6 8.04 29.67 -30.98
C VAL A 6 6.92 29.58 -29.95
N VAL A 7 5.83 28.90 -30.31
CA VAL A 7 4.79 28.51 -29.35
C VAL A 7 5.32 27.31 -28.59
N LEU A 8 5.72 27.52 -27.34
CA LEU A 8 6.07 26.46 -26.41
C LEU A 8 4.75 25.82 -25.94
N VAL A 9 4.39 24.67 -26.51
CA VAL A 9 3.30 23.85 -26.00
C VAL A 9 3.80 23.18 -24.73
N ILE A 10 3.47 23.74 -23.57
CA ILE A 10 3.65 23.06 -22.28
C ILE A 10 2.59 21.96 -22.26
N SER A 11 3.02 20.73 -22.54
CA SER A 11 2.23 19.54 -22.27
C SER A 11 1.96 19.49 -20.76
N LEU A 12 0.74 19.86 -20.35
CA LEU A 12 0.20 19.40 -19.07
C LEU A 12 0.07 17.88 -19.21
N SER A 13 1.11 17.15 -18.82
CA SER A 13 0.98 15.73 -18.53
C SER A 13 -0.08 15.64 -17.44
N THR A 14 -1.28 15.16 -17.80
CA THR A 14 -2.27 14.73 -16.83
C THR A 14 -1.60 13.67 -15.99
N ILE A 15 -1.19 14.04 -14.77
CA ILE A 15 -0.70 13.10 -13.78
C ILE A 15 -1.92 12.26 -13.44
N VAL A 16 -2.11 11.16 -14.17
CA VAL A 16 -3.04 10.12 -13.74
C VAL A 16 -2.33 9.49 -12.57
N ALA A 17 -2.65 9.96 -11.36
CA ALA A 17 -2.18 9.32 -10.16
C ALA A 17 -2.76 7.90 -10.14
N GLY A 18 -1.99 6.96 -9.63
CA GLY A 18 -2.46 5.60 -9.38
C GLY A 18 -3.40 5.66 -8.21
N HIS A 19 -4.18 4.61 -8.03
CA HIS A 19 -5.21 4.67 -7.01
C HIS A 19 -5.48 3.26 -6.51
N GLY A 20 -5.17 3.02 -5.23
CA GLY A 20 -5.47 1.76 -4.58
C GLY A 20 -5.24 1.79 -3.08
N TYR A 21 -5.83 0.84 -2.36
CA TYR A 21 -5.73 0.71 -0.91
C TYR A 21 -6.04 -0.71 -0.43
N LEU A 22 -5.59 -1.05 0.77
CA LEU A 22 -5.82 -2.36 1.38
C LEU A 22 -7.30 -2.55 1.76
N VAL A 23 -7.93 -3.69 1.40
CA VAL A 23 -9.33 -3.96 1.73
C VAL A 23 -9.58 -5.21 2.58
N THR A 24 -8.67 -6.17 2.60
CA THR A 24 -8.74 -7.36 3.47
C THR A 24 -7.37 -7.67 4.06
N PRO A 25 -7.25 -7.76 5.40
CA PRO A 25 -8.25 -7.38 6.40
C PRO A 25 -8.64 -5.90 6.31
N ASP A 26 -9.80 -5.51 6.84
CA ASP A 26 -10.31 -4.14 6.76
C ASP A 26 -9.26 -3.13 7.26
N SER A 27 -8.74 -2.31 6.35
CA SER A 27 -7.73 -1.29 6.68
C SER A 27 -8.36 -0.06 7.31
N ARG A 28 -7.54 0.75 7.98
CA ARG A 28 -7.94 2.06 8.48
C ARG A 28 -8.51 2.94 7.35
N THR A 29 -7.92 2.89 6.17
CA THR A 29 -8.42 3.56 4.95
C THR A 29 -9.82 3.08 4.56
N LYS A 30 -10.05 1.76 4.54
CA LYS A 30 -11.37 1.17 4.24
C LYS A 30 -12.40 1.57 5.30
N LEU A 31 -12.03 1.55 6.58
CA LEU A 31 -12.92 1.93 7.68
C LEU A 31 -13.26 3.42 7.62
N GLY A 32 -12.29 4.29 7.33
CA GLY A 32 -12.50 5.71 7.11
C GLY A 32 -13.47 5.99 5.96
N PHE A 33 -13.36 5.25 4.85
CA PHE A 33 -14.31 5.32 3.74
C PHE A 33 -15.72 4.85 4.13
N LYS A 34 -15.84 3.68 4.79
CA LYS A 34 -17.13 3.17 5.26
C LYS A 34 -17.84 4.09 6.26
N ALA A 35 -17.07 4.84 7.05
CA ALA A 35 -17.59 5.84 7.98
C ALA A 35 -18.01 7.16 7.29
N GLY A 36 -17.76 7.31 5.98
CA GLY A 36 -18.02 8.54 5.23
C GLY A 36 -17.04 9.67 5.51
N ILE A 37 -15.90 9.37 6.15
CA ILE A 37 -14.83 10.33 6.46
C ILE A 37 -13.89 10.48 5.27
N ASP A 38 -13.55 9.36 4.63
CA ASP A 38 -12.79 9.35 3.39
C ASP A 38 -13.74 9.41 2.19
N THR A 39 -13.45 10.27 1.22
CA THR A 39 -14.25 10.43 -0.01
C THR A 39 -13.55 9.87 -1.24
N CYS A 40 -12.31 9.41 -1.09
CA CYS A 40 -11.51 8.74 -2.11
C CYS A 40 -10.43 7.91 -1.39
N PRO A 41 -10.77 6.73 -0.85
CA PRO A 41 -9.81 5.90 -0.12
C PRO A 41 -8.57 5.57 -0.96
N GLU A 42 -8.77 5.35 -2.25
CA GLU A 42 -7.72 5.06 -3.22
C GLU A 42 -6.77 6.24 -3.49
N CYS A 43 -7.09 7.45 -3.03
CA CYS A 43 -6.25 8.66 -3.11
C CYS A 43 -5.21 8.77 -1.98
N THR A 44 -5.04 7.74 -1.15
CA THR A 44 -4.04 7.72 -0.06
C THR A 44 -2.63 7.49 -0.63
N ILE A 45 -1.96 8.59 -1.01
CA ILE A 45 -0.75 8.59 -1.84
C ILE A 45 0.46 9.23 -1.15
N LEU A 46 1.64 8.65 -1.36
CA LEU A 46 2.95 9.26 -1.11
C LEU A 46 3.58 9.67 -2.46
N GLU A 47 3.72 10.98 -2.68
CA GLU A 47 4.33 11.54 -3.89
C GLU A 47 4.84 12.98 -3.67
N PRO A 48 5.78 13.47 -4.50
CA PRO A 48 6.58 12.73 -5.48
C PRO A 48 7.73 11.96 -4.79
N VAL A 49 7.96 10.70 -5.18
CA VAL A 49 9.04 9.86 -4.63
C VAL A 49 9.72 8.99 -5.69
N SER A 50 10.89 8.44 -5.37
CA SER A 50 11.53 7.38 -6.15
C SER A 50 10.97 6.03 -5.71
N SER A 51 9.91 5.55 -6.36
CA SER A 51 9.26 4.26 -6.07
C SER A 51 9.90 3.06 -6.77
N TRP A 52 10.74 3.29 -7.78
CA TRP A 52 11.33 2.26 -8.65
C TRP A 52 12.74 2.68 -9.13
N PRO A 53 13.69 1.75 -9.36
CA PRO A 53 13.63 0.31 -9.08
C PRO A 53 13.90 -0.06 -7.62
N ASP A 54 14.47 0.85 -6.82
CA ASP A 54 14.70 0.61 -5.39
C ASP A 54 13.41 0.86 -4.61
N LEU A 55 12.81 -0.22 -4.08
CA LEU A 55 11.47 -0.20 -3.53
C LEU A 55 11.39 0.41 -2.12
N ASP A 56 12.54 0.56 -1.44
CA ASP A 56 12.61 0.91 -0.03
C ASP A 56 13.46 2.16 0.25
N VAL A 57 14.00 2.82 -0.79
CA VAL A 57 14.84 4.02 -0.64
C VAL A 57 14.06 5.30 -0.31
N ALA A 58 12.79 5.38 -0.74
CA ALA A 58 11.97 6.58 -0.56
C ALA A 58 11.52 6.73 0.90
N PRO A 59 11.84 7.87 1.56
CA PRO A 59 11.30 8.16 2.88
C PRO A 59 9.77 8.27 2.83
N VAL A 60 9.09 7.77 3.86
CA VAL A 60 7.61 7.77 3.89
C VAL A 60 7.01 9.09 4.36
N GLY A 61 7.81 9.95 5.01
CA GLY A 61 7.40 11.26 5.51
C GLY A 61 6.05 11.22 6.24
N ARG A 62 5.18 12.18 5.93
CA ARG A 62 3.85 12.28 6.54
C ARG A 62 2.96 11.05 6.28
N SER A 63 3.14 10.36 5.16
CA SER A 63 2.30 9.19 4.83
C SER A 63 2.48 8.08 5.86
N GLY A 64 3.72 7.83 6.31
CA GLY A 64 4.00 6.76 7.26
C GLY A 64 3.53 5.37 6.78
N PRO A 65 3.58 4.35 7.64
CA PRO A 65 3.17 2.99 7.27
C PRO A 65 1.65 2.82 7.07
N CYS A 66 0.82 3.75 7.55
CA CYS A 66 -0.63 3.66 7.45
C CYS A 66 -1.26 4.55 6.38
N GLY A 67 -0.49 5.47 5.79
CA GLY A 67 -0.96 6.39 4.76
C GLY A 67 -1.50 7.72 5.30
N TYR A 68 -1.36 8.76 4.49
CA TYR A 68 -2.00 10.06 4.67
C TYR A 68 -2.83 10.38 3.43
N ASN A 69 -4.11 10.68 3.61
CA ASN A 69 -5.00 11.04 2.50
C ASN A 69 -5.19 12.56 2.44
N ALA A 70 -4.49 13.20 1.50
CA ALA A 70 -4.55 14.64 1.30
C ALA A 70 -5.94 15.15 0.85
N ARG A 71 -6.76 14.30 0.21
CA ARG A 71 -8.11 14.68 -0.26
C ARG A 71 -9.00 15.13 0.89
N VAL A 72 -8.92 14.41 2.01
CA VAL A 72 -9.74 14.62 3.20
C VAL A 72 -8.92 15.09 4.41
N SER A 73 -7.60 15.27 4.23
CA SER A 73 -6.65 15.63 5.28
C SER A 73 -6.66 14.67 6.47
N VAL A 74 -6.78 13.38 6.20
CA VAL A 74 -6.81 12.30 7.21
C VAL A 74 -5.45 11.63 7.31
N ASP A 75 -4.95 11.52 8.53
CA ASP A 75 -3.71 10.79 8.85
C ASP A 75 -4.08 9.45 9.51
N TYR A 76 -3.94 8.35 8.77
CA TYR A 76 -4.31 7.02 9.25
C TYR A 76 -3.29 6.41 10.22
N ASN A 77 -2.15 7.09 10.46
CA ASN A 77 -1.16 6.66 11.44
C ASN A 77 -1.65 6.85 12.89
N GLN A 78 -2.69 7.66 13.10
CA GLN A 78 -3.35 7.84 14.39
C GLN A 78 -4.75 7.19 14.37
N PRO A 79 -5.19 6.51 15.43
CA PRO A 79 -6.57 6.04 15.55
C PRO A 79 -7.57 7.19 15.46
N GLY A 80 -8.59 7.01 14.62
CA GLY A 80 -9.68 7.97 14.44
C GLY A 80 -10.92 7.60 15.25
N SER A 81 -12.06 8.22 14.92
CA SER A 81 -13.34 7.85 15.53
C SER A 81 -13.73 6.39 15.21
N ASP A 82 -13.43 5.93 13.99
CA ASP A 82 -13.97 4.71 13.39
C ASP A 82 -12.89 3.66 13.00
N TRP A 83 -11.62 3.92 13.31
CA TRP A 83 -10.51 3.03 13.02
C TRP A 83 -9.44 3.06 14.12
N GLY A 84 -8.57 2.06 14.17
CA GLY A 84 -7.38 2.07 15.05
C GLY A 84 -7.61 1.74 16.52
N LYS A 85 -8.86 1.72 17.01
CA LYS A 85 -9.17 1.49 18.43
C LYS A 85 -9.29 0.02 18.82
N GLU A 86 -9.65 -0.82 17.85
CA GLU A 86 -9.92 -2.23 18.06
C GLU A 86 -9.35 -3.02 16.88
N VAL A 87 -8.99 -4.28 17.12
CA VAL A 87 -8.53 -5.17 16.06
C VAL A 87 -9.71 -5.57 15.17
N VAL A 88 -9.52 -5.57 13.85
CA VAL A 88 -10.52 -6.01 12.88
C VAL A 88 -10.53 -7.52 12.69
N LYS A 89 -9.43 -8.18 13.05
CA LYS A 89 -9.27 -9.63 12.90
C LYS A 89 -8.20 -10.18 13.85
N THR A 90 -8.44 -11.38 14.36
CA THR A 90 -7.47 -12.18 15.12
C THR A 90 -7.02 -13.37 14.29
N TYR A 91 -5.70 -13.59 14.26
CA TYR A 91 -5.04 -14.72 13.62
C TYR A 91 -4.19 -15.49 14.63
N LYS A 92 -3.69 -16.66 14.25
CA LYS A 92 -2.66 -17.38 14.99
C LYS A 92 -1.30 -17.18 14.36
N ALA A 93 -0.26 -17.29 15.19
CA ALA A 93 1.11 -17.38 14.72
C ALA A 93 1.24 -18.51 13.68
N GLY A 94 1.83 -18.20 12.52
CA GLY A 94 2.03 -19.15 11.42
C GLY A 94 0.83 -19.38 10.50
N ASP A 95 -0.34 -18.76 10.75
CA ASP A 95 -1.49 -18.84 9.85
C ASP A 95 -1.13 -18.37 8.44
N VAL A 96 -1.62 -19.07 7.41
CA VAL A 96 -1.63 -18.57 6.04
C VAL A 96 -3.00 -17.92 5.79
N ILE A 97 -2.99 -16.65 5.41
CA ILE A 97 -4.22 -15.85 5.29
C ILE A 97 -4.32 -15.19 3.92
N ASP A 98 -5.56 -14.97 3.47
CA ASP A 98 -5.82 -14.17 2.29
C ASP A 98 -5.74 -12.68 2.62
N VAL A 99 -5.06 -11.94 1.77
CA VAL A 99 -4.97 -10.48 1.79
C VAL A 99 -5.36 -9.93 0.43
N VAL A 100 -6.13 -8.84 0.45
CA VAL A 100 -6.71 -8.26 -0.76
C VAL A 100 -6.57 -6.76 -0.70
N TRP A 101 -6.01 -6.16 -1.74
CA TRP A 101 -6.07 -4.72 -1.97
C TRP A 101 -6.92 -4.42 -3.20
N CYS A 102 -7.39 -3.17 -3.30
CA CYS A 102 -8.27 -2.72 -4.36
C CYS A 102 -7.54 -1.72 -5.25
N VAL A 103 -7.53 -1.95 -6.57
CA VAL A 103 -6.97 -1.03 -7.56
C VAL A 103 -8.10 -0.37 -8.34
N ASP A 104 -8.07 0.95 -8.49
CA ASP A 104 -9.04 1.68 -9.31
C ASP A 104 -8.78 1.42 -10.80
N HIS A 105 -9.85 1.28 -11.58
CA HIS A 105 -9.75 1.05 -13.02
C HIS A 105 -8.90 2.09 -13.77
N ASN A 106 -8.96 3.37 -13.39
CA ASN A 106 -8.18 4.42 -14.03
C ASN A 106 -6.79 4.61 -13.40
N GLY A 107 -6.52 3.94 -12.29
CA GLY A 107 -5.31 4.09 -11.47
C GLY A 107 -4.40 2.86 -11.46
N ASP A 108 -4.54 1.92 -12.39
CA ASP A 108 -3.70 0.72 -12.43
C ASP A 108 -2.33 1.01 -13.06
N HIS A 109 -1.31 1.02 -12.20
CA HIS A 109 0.06 1.43 -12.50
C HIS A 109 1.07 0.29 -12.62
N GLY A 110 0.64 -0.97 -12.49
CA GLY A 110 1.57 -2.09 -12.40
C GLY A 110 2.52 -1.95 -11.20
N GLY A 111 3.73 -2.50 -11.33
CA GLY A 111 4.75 -2.45 -10.27
C GLY A 111 4.62 -3.58 -9.26
N MET A 112 5.03 -3.31 -8.01
CA MET A 112 5.20 -4.34 -6.98
C MET A 112 4.61 -3.91 -5.64
N PHE A 113 4.08 -4.86 -4.89
CA PHE A 113 3.43 -4.62 -3.60
C PHE A 113 3.82 -5.67 -2.56
N THR A 114 3.66 -5.32 -1.28
CA THR A 114 4.01 -6.21 -0.16
C THR A 114 3.14 -5.95 1.07
N TYR A 115 3.27 -6.84 2.04
CA TYR A 115 2.62 -6.81 3.34
C TYR A 115 3.63 -7.04 4.44
N ARG A 116 3.46 -6.35 5.57
CA ARG A 116 4.50 -6.21 6.57
C ARG A 116 3.91 -6.13 7.97
N ILE A 117 4.59 -6.71 8.95
CA ILE A 117 4.25 -6.59 10.37
C ILE A 117 5.51 -6.20 11.15
N CYS A 118 5.51 -4.99 11.73
CA CYS A 118 6.53 -4.59 12.68
C CYS A 118 6.38 -5.40 13.98
N GLN A 119 7.46 -6.07 14.40
CA GLN A 119 7.49 -6.89 15.63
C GLN A 119 8.09 -6.14 16.84
N ASP A 120 8.24 -4.82 16.73
CA ASP A 120 8.58 -3.94 17.85
C ASP A 120 7.29 -3.25 18.34
N GLN A 121 6.69 -3.83 19.37
CA GLN A 121 5.42 -3.34 19.91
C GLN A 121 5.51 -1.90 20.41
N ALA A 122 6.64 -1.47 20.98
CA ALA A 122 6.77 -0.10 21.49
C ALA A 122 6.77 0.95 20.38
N LEU A 123 7.25 0.59 19.18
CA LEU A 123 7.08 1.43 17.99
C LEU A 123 5.63 1.42 17.52
N VAL A 124 5.00 0.25 17.46
CA VAL A 124 3.61 0.10 17.00
C VAL A 124 2.62 0.82 17.93
N ASP A 125 2.83 0.79 19.24
CA ASP A 125 1.94 1.40 20.24
C ASP A 125 1.74 2.91 20.01
N LYS A 126 2.73 3.60 19.43
CA LYS A 126 2.61 5.02 19.05
C LYS A 126 1.54 5.27 17.97
N PHE A 127 1.24 4.26 17.17
CA PHE A 127 0.21 4.28 16.12
C PHE A 127 -1.14 3.76 16.60
N LEU A 128 -1.22 3.32 17.87
CA LEU A 128 -2.42 2.80 18.52
C LEU A 128 -2.98 3.75 19.58
N ASP A 129 -2.28 4.86 19.87
CA ASP A 129 -2.72 5.87 20.82
C ASP A 129 -3.58 6.95 20.11
N PRO A 130 -4.88 7.07 20.42
CA PRO A 130 -5.74 8.09 19.83
C PRO A 130 -5.35 9.52 20.25
N ASP A 131 -4.61 9.70 21.34
CA ASP A 131 -4.19 11.01 21.85
C ASP A 131 -2.78 11.41 21.36
N TYR A 132 -2.14 10.58 20.54
CA TYR A 132 -0.79 10.80 20.01
C TYR A 132 -0.74 10.67 18.48
N LEU A 133 -0.20 11.69 17.82
CA LEU A 133 0.10 11.64 16.39
C LEU A 133 1.61 11.38 16.20
N PRO A 134 2.01 10.23 15.63
CA PRO A 134 3.42 9.95 15.35
C PRO A 134 4.08 11.04 14.51
N THR A 135 5.30 11.41 14.89
CA THR A 135 6.17 12.32 14.12
C THR A 135 6.65 11.67 12.82
N ASP A 136 7.16 12.46 11.88
CA ASP A 136 7.71 11.92 10.63
C ASP A 136 8.93 11.00 10.89
N GLU A 137 9.74 11.31 11.91
CA GLU A 137 10.85 10.44 12.33
C GLU A 137 10.36 9.10 12.89
N GLU A 138 9.28 9.10 13.67
CA GLU A 138 8.68 7.86 14.20
C GLU A 138 7.97 7.06 13.13
N LYS A 139 7.35 7.73 12.15
CA LYS A 139 6.80 7.11 10.93
C LYS A 139 7.89 6.43 10.13
N GLN A 140 9.05 7.07 9.96
CA GLN A 140 10.18 6.44 9.27
C GLN A 140 10.77 5.29 10.08
N ALA A 141 10.93 5.44 11.40
CA ALA A 141 11.43 4.35 12.25
C ALA A 141 10.48 3.14 12.25
N ALA A 142 9.17 3.37 12.22
CA ALA A 142 8.18 2.31 12.08
C ALA A 142 8.23 1.68 10.69
N GLU A 143 8.32 2.45 9.61
CA GLU A 143 8.51 1.94 8.25
C GLU A 143 9.75 1.04 8.15
N ASP A 144 10.88 1.43 8.74
CA ASP A 144 12.09 0.61 8.78
C ASP A 144 11.86 -0.71 9.55
N CYS A 145 11.03 -0.69 10.61
CA CYS A 145 10.61 -1.89 11.31
C CYS A 145 9.70 -2.78 10.45
N PHE A 146 8.74 -2.19 9.71
CA PHE A 146 7.89 -2.91 8.78
C PHE A 146 8.70 -3.52 7.64
N ASN A 147 9.71 -2.85 7.12
CA ASN A 147 10.58 -3.39 6.07
C ASN A 147 11.40 -4.60 6.55
N LYS A 148 11.78 -4.63 7.84
CA LYS A 148 12.37 -5.83 8.46
C LYS A 148 11.35 -6.94 8.69
N GLY A 149 10.08 -6.58 8.90
CA GLY A 149 8.96 -7.47 9.12
C GLY A 149 8.18 -7.81 7.86
N LEU A 150 8.85 -7.83 6.70
CA LEU A 150 8.25 -8.19 5.42
C LEU A 150 7.72 -9.64 5.46
N LEU A 151 6.54 -9.85 4.87
CA LEU A 151 5.89 -11.15 4.78
C LEU A 151 6.05 -11.70 3.37
N ASP A 152 7.13 -12.46 3.18
CA ASP A 152 7.59 -12.93 1.86
C ASP A 152 6.50 -13.72 1.13
N CYS A 153 6.30 -13.43 -0.16
CA CYS A 153 5.46 -14.24 -1.04
C CYS A 153 5.87 -15.73 -0.99
N THR A 154 7.17 -15.98 -0.99
CA THR A 154 7.79 -17.32 -0.97
C THR A 154 7.65 -18.03 0.38
N GLY A 155 7.13 -17.33 1.41
CA GLY A 155 6.83 -17.91 2.72
C GLY A 155 5.56 -18.77 2.76
N VAL A 156 4.78 -18.80 1.67
CA VAL A 156 3.55 -19.60 1.55
C VAL A 156 3.76 -20.77 0.59
N ASP A 157 3.62 -22.00 1.09
CA ASP A 157 3.79 -23.22 0.30
C ASP A 157 2.77 -23.29 -0.84
N GLY A 158 3.28 -23.47 -2.07
CA GLY A 158 2.46 -23.62 -3.28
C GLY A 158 2.01 -22.29 -3.92
N GLN A 159 2.33 -21.14 -3.33
CA GLN A 159 2.11 -19.84 -3.96
C GLN A 159 3.18 -19.55 -5.02
N THR A 160 2.75 -19.12 -6.20
CA THR A 160 3.67 -18.65 -7.25
C THR A 160 4.14 -17.22 -6.97
N CYS A 161 5.45 -17.02 -6.95
CA CYS A 161 6.12 -15.76 -6.65
C CYS A 161 7.07 -15.38 -7.77
N ASP A 162 6.52 -14.68 -8.76
CA ASP A 162 7.23 -14.27 -9.97
C ASP A 162 8.04 -12.98 -9.74
N TYR A 163 9.05 -12.77 -10.58
CA TYR A 163 9.74 -11.50 -10.70
C TYR A 163 8.94 -10.55 -11.59
N SER A 164 9.06 -9.23 -11.35
CA SER A 164 8.38 -8.24 -12.18
C SER A 164 8.90 -8.24 -13.61
N ALA A 165 7.98 -8.25 -14.59
CA ALA A 165 8.31 -8.09 -16.01
C ALA A 165 8.81 -6.66 -16.34
N ASP A 166 8.62 -5.72 -15.42
CA ASP A 166 9.07 -4.33 -15.54
C ASP A 166 10.43 -4.10 -14.85
N CYS A 167 11.09 -5.17 -14.39
CA CYS A 167 12.40 -5.14 -13.74
C CYS A 167 13.44 -5.96 -14.50
N GLY A 168 14.60 -5.37 -14.79
CA GLY A 168 15.74 -6.05 -15.37
C GLY A 168 16.55 -6.86 -14.36
N ASP A 169 17.28 -7.86 -14.86
CA ASP A 169 18.18 -8.67 -14.04
C ASP A 169 19.25 -7.79 -13.36
N GLY A 170 19.40 -7.97 -12.04
CA GLY A 170 20.38 -7.23 -11.23
C GLY A 170 19.94 -5.85 -10.76
N GLU A 171 18.74 -5.39 -11.11
CA GLU A 171 18.14 -4.19 -10.52
C GLU A 171 17.58 -4.47 -9.10
N ALA A 172 17.41 -3.42 -8.29
CA ALA A 172 16.93 -3.56 -6.91
C ALA A 172 15.50 -4.14 -6.79
N CYS A 173 14.67 -3.97 -7.82
CA CYS A 173 13.33 -4.55 -7.93
C CYS A 173 13.35 -6.04 -8.28
N HIS A 174 14.51 -6.63 -8.63
CA HIS A 174 14.60 -8.02 -9.07
C HIS A 174 14.61 -8.97 -7.88
N ARG A 175 13.46 -9.03 -7.20
CA ARG A 175 13.20 -9.81 -5.99
C ARG A 175 11.76 -10.35 -6.03
N ASN A 176 11.51 -11.46 -5.36
CA ASN A 176 10.21 -12.13 -5.35
C ASN A 176 9.72 -12.46 -3.92
N ASP A 177 10.35 -11.88 -2.91
CA ASP A 177 9.77 -11.74 -1.58
C ASP A 177 8.60 -10.75 -1.60
N TRP A 178 8.71 -9.66 -2.37
CA TRP A 178 7.59 -8.83 -2.79
C TRP A 178 6.71 -9.55 -3.82
N PHE A 179 5.44 -9.17 -3.86
CA PHE A 179 4.54 -9.54 -4.94
C PHE A 179 4.71 -8.59 -6.13
N THR A 180 4.54 -9.12 -7.34
CA THR A 180 4.48 -8.30 -8.54
C THR A 180 3.07 -8.30 -9.12
N CYS A 181 2.67 -7.16 -9.68
CA CYS A 181 1.61 -7.12 -10.68
C CYS A 181 2.09 -7.80 -11.98
N ASN A 182 1.18 -8.06 -12.92
CA ASN A 182 1.60 -8.39 -14.28
C ASN A 182 2.28 -7.16 -14.92
N GLY A 183 3.01 -7.37 -16.02
CA GLY A 183 3.76 -6.30 -16.67
C GLY A 183 2.89 -5.11 -17.06
N PHE A 184 3.45 -3.89 -16.98
CA PHE A 184 2.71 -2.66 -17.24
C PHE A 184 2.13 -2.58 -18.67
N GLY A 185 2.85 -3.15 -19.64
CA GLY A 185 2.43 -3.27 -21.03
C GLY A 185 1.42 -4.40 -21.32
N ASP A 186 1.01 -5.17 -20.30
CA ASP A 186 0.05 -6.27 -20.39
C ASP A 186 -1.22 -5.94 -19.59
N THR A 187 -1.52 -6.71 -18.53
CA THR A 187 -2.76 -6.64 -17.75
C THR A 187 -2.57 -6.02 -16.37
N LYS A 188 -1.34 -5.62 -16.03
CA LYS A 188 -1.00 -4.85 -14.83
C LYS A 188 -1.50 -5.51 -13.52
N CYS A 189 -1.93 -4.74 -12.53
CA CYS A 189 -2.34 -5.26 -11.24
C CYS A 189 -3.72 -5.95 -11.30
N GLN A 190 -4.67 -5.40 -12.06
CA GLN A 190 -5.98 -6.02 -12.30
C GLN A 190 -5.85 -7.46 -12.85
N GLY A 191 -4.84 -7.69 -13.69
CA GLY A 191 -4.56 -8.98 -14.31
C GLY A 191 -4.15 -10.09 -13.36
N VAL A 192 -3.83 -9.78 -12.09
CA VAL A 192 -3.50 -10.77 -11.06
C VAL A 192 -4.72 -11.64 -10.76
N ASP A 193 -5.87 -11.02 -10.46
CA ASP A 193 -7.11 -11.74 -10.18
C ASP A 193 -7.97 -11.92 -11.44
N LYS A 194 -7.84 -11.02 -12.42
CA LYS A 194 -8.76 -10.88 -13.56
C LYS A 194 -10.21 -10.74 -13.12
N SER A 195 -10.42 -10.07 -11.98
CA SER A 195 -11.73 -9.85 -11.39
C SER A 195 -12.58 -8.90 -12.24
N GLU A 196 -13.90 -8.97 -12.06
CA GLU A 196 -14.84 -8.05 -12.70
C GLU A 196 -14.71 -6.62 -12.11
N LEU A 197 -15.04 -5.61 -12.92
CA LEU A 197 -15.08 -4.22 -12.48
C LEU A 197 -16.12 -4.04 -11.37
N GLY A 198 -15.73 -3.40 -10.27
CA GLY A 198 -16.59 -3.24 -9.10
C GLY A 198 -16.53 -4.41 -8.12
N SER A 199 -15.56 -5.33 -8.28
CA SER A 199 -15.29 -6.40 -7.31
C SER A 199 -14.82 -5.87 -5.95
N CYS A 200 -14.30 -4.64 -5.91
CA CYS A 200 -14.09 -3.87 -4.70
C CYS A 200 -14.36 -2.37 -4.98
N GLU A 201 -14.56 -1.59 -3.92
CA GLU A 201 -15.01 -0.19 -4.04
C GLU A 201 -13.82 0.77 -4.20
N THR A 202 -13.82 1.53 -5.28
CA THR A 202 -13.10 2.80 -5.46
C THR A 202 -14.07 3.84 -5.97
N THR A 203 -13.77 5.11 -5.76
CA THR A 203 -14.70 6.23 -6.04
C THR A 203 -14.50 6.85 -7.41
N ILE A 204 -13.33 6.71 -8.02
CA ILE A 204 -13.01 7.33 -9.31
C ILE A 204 -13.63 6.58 -10.48
N ALA A 205 -13.40 5.27 -10.60
CA ALA A 205 -13.84 4.50 -11.78
C ALA A 205 -14.30 3.06 -11.48
N GLY A 206 -14.45 2.69 -10.21
CA GLY A 206 -14.71 1.32 -9.79
C GLY A 206 -13.43 0.48 -9.71
N GLY A 207 -13.42 -0.46 -8.77
CA GLY A 207 -12.20 -1.17 -8.38
C GLY A 207 -12.13 -2.62 -8.83
N TYR A 208 -10.91 -3.13 -8.88
CA TYR A 208 -10.58 -4.55 -9.06
C TYR A 208 -9.86 -5.08 -7.83
N THR A 209 -10.24 -6.27 -7.38
CA THR A 209 -9.46 -6.96 -6.35
C THR A 209 -8.10 -7.39 -6.88
N VAL A 210 -7.10 -7.34 -6.01
CA VAL A 210 -5.81 -7.98 -6.20
C VAL A 210 -5.52 -8.80 -4.95
N SER A 211 -5.50 -10.11 -5.11
CA SER A 211 -5.53 -11.08 -4.01
C SER A 211 -4.24 -11.91 -3.95
N LYS A 212 -3.72 -12.09 -2.74
CA LYS A 212 -2.55 -12.95 -2.44
C LYS A 212 -2.70 -13.63 -1.08
N GLN A 213 -1.80 -14.55 -0.79
CA GLN A 213 -1.68 -15.16 0.53
C GLN A 213 -0.37 -14.74 1.19
N ILE A 214 -0.42 -14.53 2.51
CA ILE A 214 0.75 -14.26 3.34
C ILE A 214 0.75 -15.20 4.55
N LYS A 215 1.93 -15.46 5.09
CA LYS A 215 2.09 -16.21 6.32
C LYS A 215 2.31 -15.27 7.50
N ILE A 216 1.48 -15.39 8.53
CA ILE A 216 1.58 -14.62 9.77
C ILE A 216 2.85 -15.06 10.53
N PRO A 217 3.66 -14.12 11.04
CA PRO A 217 4.91 -14.45 11.73
C PRO A 217 4.67 -15.23 13.02
N ASP A 218 5.71 -15.89 13.50
CA ASP A 218 5.74 -16.47 14.85
C ASP A 218 5.94 -15.37 15.91
N TYR A 219 4.94 -14.49 16.02
CA TYR A 219 4.90 -13.32 16.88
C TYR A 219 3.50 -13.20 17.49
N VAL A 220 3.40 -12.72 18.73
CA VAL A 220 2.12 -12.59 19.45
C VAL A 220 1.93 -11.14 19.84
N SER A 221 0.75 -10.60 19.55
CA SER A 221 0.32 -9.29 20.01
C SER A 221 -1.20 -9.22 20.07
N ASN A 222 -1.72 -8.63 21.14
CA ASN A 222 -3.16 -8.39 21.29
C ASN A 222 -3.67 -7.30 20.34
N HIS A 223 -2.78 -6.41 19.89
CA HIS A 223 -3.10 -5.35 18.94
C HIS A 223 -1.80 -4.90 18.27
N THR A 224 -1.63 -5.27 16.99
CA THR A 224 -0.54 -4.83 16.13
C THR A 224 -1.09 -4.38 14.77
N LEU A 225 -0.21 -4.02 13.85
CA LEU A 225 -0.55 -3.52 12.53
C LEU A 225 -0.01 -4.43 11.43
N LEU A 226 -0.86 -4.71 10.44
CA LEU A 226 -0.48 -5.22 9.13
C LEU A 226 -0.43 -4.03 8.16
N SER A 227 0.75 -3.67 7.67
CA SER A 227 0.92 -2.58 6.70
C SER A 227 1.10 -3.12 5.29
N TRP A 228 0.29 -2.62 4.37
CA TRP A 228 0.40 -2.84 2.93
C TRP A 228 1.12 -1.65 2.27
N LYS A 229 1.99 -1.96 1.31
CA LYS A 229 2.76 -0.99 0.52
C LYS A 229 2.74 -1.42 -0.94
N TRP A 230 2.40 -0.49 -1.83
CA TRP A 230 2.46 -0.68 -3.27
C TRP A 230 3.30 0.41 -3.91
N ASN A 231 4.35 0.00 -4.63
CA ASN A 231 5.22 0.86 -5.39
C ASN A 231 4.81 0.82 -6.86
N SER A 232 4.46 1.99 -7.40
CA SER A 232 4.17 2.18 -8.81
C SER A 232 5.43 2.02 -9.65
N PHE A 233 5.32 1.26 -10.75
CA PHE A 233 6.33 1.24 -11.80
C PHE A 233 6.17 2.46 -12.73
N GLN A 234 4.94 2.76 -13.13
CA GLN A 234 4.64 3.79 -14.14
C GLN A 234 5.01 5.22 -13.66
N THR A 235 4.89 5.47 -12.37
CA THR A 235 4.94 6.81 -11.76
C THR A 235 5.74 6.79 -10.46
N GLY A 236 6.28 7.95 -10.05
CA GLY A 236 7.02 8.12 -8.78
C GLY A 236 6.10 8.20 -7.57
N GLN A 237 5.36 7.12 -7.31
CA GLN A 237 4.23 7.05 -6.39
C GLN A 237 4.25 5.77 -5.55
N ILE A 238 3.89 5.90 -4.28
CA ILE A 238 3.71 4.78 -3.34
C ILE A 238 2.36 4.90 -2.64
N TYR A 239 1.67 3.78 -2.47
CA TYR A 239 0.39 3.68 -1.75
C TYR A 239 0.59 2.88 -0.48
N LEU A 240 0.08 3.41 0.63
CA LEU A 240 0.27 2.85 1.97
C LEU A 240 -1.08 2.77 2.67
N SER A 241 -1.32 1.66 3.36
CA SER A 241 -2.49 1.45 4.20
C SER A 241 -2.13 0.45 5.30
N CYS A 242 -2.80 0.50 6.44
CA CYS A 242 -2.59 -0.49 7.49
C CYS A 242 -3.91 -0.98 8.10
N SER A 243 -3.90 -2.19 8.64
CA SER A 243 -5.03 -2.81 9.34
C SER A 243 -4.64 -3.21 10.76
N ASP A 244 -5.53 -2.95 11.71
CA ASP A 244 -5.39 -3.31 13.11
C ASP A 244 -5.73 -4.80 13.33
N ILE A 245 -4.77 -5.61 13.74
CA ILE A 245 -4.94 -7.06 13.88
C ILE A 245 -4.42 -7.57 15.24
N ALA A 246 -4.86 -8.76 15.64
CA ALA A 246 -4.28 -9.51 16.74
C ALA A 246 -3.65 -10.81 16.23
N ILE A 247 -2.58 -11.26 16.89
CA ILE A 247 -1.95 -12.56 16.66
C ILE A 247 -1.86 -13.27 18.02
N GLN A 248 -2.58 -14.38 18.18
CA GLN A 248 -2.82 -15.06 19.47
C GLN A 248 -2.76 -16.59 19.37
#